data_AF-A0A3C7VV45-F1
#
_entry.id   AF-A0A3C7VV45-F1
#
_cell.length_a   1.000
_cell.length_b   1.000
_cell.length_c   1.000
_cell.angle_alpha   90.00
_cell.angle_beta   90.00
_cell.angle_gamma   90.00
#
_symmetry.space_group_name_H-M   'P 1'
#
loop_
_entity.id
_entity.type
_entity.pdbx_description
1 polymer ?
#
loop_
_entity_poly.entity_id
_entity_poly.type
_entity_poly.pdbx_seq_one_letter_code
_entity_poly.pdbx_strand_id
1 'polypeptide(L)' 'MKQFDGTTILCVRRGDRVVIGGDGQVSMGHTIMKGNARKVRRLYKDRVIAGFAGGTADAFTL' A
#
# COMPACT_ATOMS: atom_id res chain seq x y z
N MET A 1 -16.13 12.06 10.56
CA MET A 1 -16.22 10.97 9.55
C MET A 1 -15.48 9.76 10.09
N LYS A 2 -16.01 8.54 9.93
CA LYS A 2 -15.25 7.34 10.30
C LYS A 2 -14.05 7.21 9.35
N GLN A 3 -12.87 7.03 9.91
CA GLN A 3 -11.65 6.84 9.14
C GLN A 3 -11.65 5.45 8.49
N PHE A 4 -11.19 5.35 7.25
CA PHE A 4 -10.93 4.05 6.63
C PHE A 4 -9.62 3.49 7.18
N ASP A 5 -9.65 2.23 7.61
CA ASP A 5 -8.43 1.50 7.91
C ASP A 5 -7.85 0.98 6.59
N GLY A 6 -6.58 1.31 6.37
CA GLY A 6 -5.86 1.02 5.16
C GLY A 6 -5.23 -0.38 5.13
N THR A 7 -4.44 -0.61 4.10
CA THR A 7 -3.67 -1.84 3.91
C THR A 7 -2.40 -1.79 4.75
N THR A 8 -1.85 -2.95 5.09
CA THR A 8 -0.50 -3.11 5.62
C THR A 8 0.50 -3.21 4.47
N ILE A 9 1.57 -2.41 4.53
CA ILE A 9 2.69 -2.47 3.59
C ILE A 9 3.93 -2.93 4.36
N LEU A 10 4.62 -3.95 3.83
CA LEU A 10 5.86 -4.49 4.37
C LEU A 10 6.99 -4.35 3.35
N CYS A 11 8.20 -4.10 3.84
CA CYS A 11 9.43 -4.08 3.05
C CYS A 11 10.43 -5.06 3.66
N VAL A 12 11.05 -5.88 2.82
CA VAL A 12 12.11 -6.81 3.21
C VAL A 12 13.32 -6.59 2.32
N ARG A 13 14.50 -6.48 2.94
CA ARG A 13 15.78 -6.45 2.23
C ARG A 13 16.65 -7.64 2.63
N ARG A 14 17.21 -8.32 1.64
CA ARG A 14 18.19 -9.40 1.82
C ARG A 14 19.34 -9.21 0.84
N GLY A 15 20.49 -8.75 1.36
CA GLY A 15 21.61 -8.32 0.52
C GLY A 15 21.17 -7.22 -0.45
N ASP A 16 21.46 -7.41 -1.73
CA ASP A 16 21.13 -6.46 -2.82
C ASP A 16 19.70 -6.60 -3.36
N ARG A 17 18.87 -7.44 -2.75
CA ARG A 17 17.47 -7.65 -3.15
C ARG A 17 16.52 -7.00 -2.18
N VAL A 18 15.56 -6.25 -2.71
CA VAL A 18 14.47 -5.61 -1.97
C VAL A 18 13.13 -6.09 -2.51
N VAL A 19 12.20 -6.38 -1.61
CA VAL A 19 10.81 -6.73 -1.93
C VAL A 19 9.90 -5.85 -1.09
N ILE A 20 8.86 -5.31 -1.73
CA ILE A 20 7.74 -4.65 -1.04
C ILE A 20 6.47 -5.44 -1.35
N GLY A 21 5.69 -5.71 -0.31
CA GLY A 21 4.41 -6.38 -0.40
C GLY A 21 3.36 -5.69 0.46
N GLY A 22 2.11 -5.93 0.17
CA GLY A 22 1.01 -5.46 1.00
C GLY A 22 -0.27 -6.22 0.69
N ASP A 23 -1.21 -6.19 1.62
CA ASP A 23 -2.54 -6.76 1.42
C ASP A 23 -3.46 -5.77 0.68
N GLY A 24 -4.66 -6.24 0.34
CA GLY A 24 -5.65 -5.47 -0.42
C GLY A 24 -6.85 -5.01 0.38
N GLN A 25 -6.91 -5.27 1.70
CA GLN A 25 -8.08 -4.98 2.51
C GLN A 25 -8.19 -3.48 2.81
N VAL A 26 -9.40 -2.96 2.69
CA VAL A 26 -9.80 -1.65 3.19
C VAL A 26 -11.08 -1.84 3.97
N SER A 27 -11.11 -1.36 5.21
CA SER A 27 -12.28 -1.46 6.10
C SER A 27 -12.76 -0.10 6.57
N MET A 28 -14.04 -0.03 6.92
CA MET A 28 -14.65 1.12 7.58
C MET A 28 -15.27 0.63 8.89
N GLY A 29 -14.54 0.80 10.00
CA GLY A 29 -14.84 0.08 11.23
C GLY A 29 -14.73 -1.42 11.01
N HIS A 30 -15.75 -2.19 11.40
CA HIS A 30 -15.72 -3.66 11.30
C HIS A 30 -16.16 -4.22 9.92
N THR A 31 -16.49 -3.36 8.96
CA THR A 31 -16.95 -3.78 7.63
C THR A 31 -15.82 -3.70 6.61
N ILE A 32 -15.58 -4.80 5.88
CA ILE A 32 -14.65 -4.81 4.74
C ILE A 32 -15.34 -4.14 3.54
N MET A 33 -14.74 -3.08 3.03
CA MET A 33 -15.26 -2.30 1.91
C MET A 33 -14.63 -2.71 0.57
N LYS A 34 -13.37 -3.16 0.59
CA LYS A 34 -12.63 -3.61 -0.60
C LYS A 34 -11.56 -4.61 -0.21
N GLY A 35 -11.38 -5.68 -0.99
CA GLY A 35 -10.37 -6.72 -0.73
C GLY A 35 -9.18 -6.72 -1.69
N ASN A 36 -9.18 -5.86 -2.71
CA ASN A 36 -8.21 -5.88 -3.80
C ASN A 36 -7.56 -4.50 -4.05
N ALA A 37 -7.36 -3.70 -3.00
CA ALA A 37 -6.57 -2.48 -3.12
C ALA A 37 -5.14 -2.79 -3.58
N ARG A 38 -4.62 -1.97 -4.51
CA ARG A 38 -3.23 -2.07 -4.98
C ARG A 38 -2.52 -0.80 -4.57
N LYS A 39 -1.72 -0.89 -3.50
CA LYS A 39 -0.98 0.25 -2.96
C LYS A 39 0.54 0.12 -3.04
N VAL A 40 1.02 -0.92 -3.73
CA VAL A 40 2.42 -1.06 -4.15
C VAL A 40 2.51 -0.80 -5.65
N ARG A 41 3.41 0.09 -6.05
CA ARG A 41 3.66 0.43 -7.45
C ARG A 41 5.14 0.63 -7.73
N ARG A 42 5.51 0.49 -8.99
CA ARG A 42 6.83 0.81 -9.49
C ARG A 42 6.85 2.24 -10.04
N LEU A 43 7.95 2.93 -9.81
CA LEU A 43 8.20 4.31 -10.20
C LEU A 43 9.56 4.39 -10.91
N TYR A 44 9.85 5.55 -11.50
CA TYR A 44 11.13 5.88 -12.16
C TYR A 44 11.65 4.73 -13.04
N LYS A 45 10.92 4.45 -14.14
CA LYS A 45 11.27 3.39 -15.11
C LYS A 45 11.52 2.02 -14.43
N ASP A 46 10.64 1.67 -13.50
CA ASP A 46 10.70 0.43 -12.72
C ASP A 46 11.95 0.26 -11.82
N ARG A 47 12.71 1.33 -11.58
CA ARG A 47 13.90 1.31 -10.73
C ARG A 47 13.60 1.56 -9.25
N VAL A 48 12.42 2.11 -8.94
CA VAL A 48 11.99 2.42 -7.58
C VAL A 48 10.68 1.68 -7.28
N ILE A 49 10.56 1.09 -6.10
CA ILE A 49 9.32 0.47 -5.61
C ILE A 49 8.81 1.33 -4.47
N ALA A 50 7.55 1.74 -4.54
CA ALA A 50 6.87 2.53 -3.52
C ALA A 50 5.63 1.80 -3.03
N GLY A 51 5.38 1.87 -1.72
CA GLY A 51 4.18 1.34 -1.08
C GLY A 51 3.59 2.37 -0.12
N PHE A 52 2.26 2.51 -0.09
CA PHE A 52 1.60 3.52 0.74
C PHE A 52 0.40 2.95 1.50
N ALA A 53 0.39 3.03 2.82
CA ALA A 53 -0.68 2.44 3.64
C ALA A 53 -1.91 3.37 3.84
N GLY A 54 -1.72 4.68 3.75
CA GLY A 54 -2.74 5.70 4.10
C GLY A 54 -3.87 5.90 3.09
N GLY A 55 -4.54 7.05 3.15
CA GLY A 55 -5.65 7.40 2.26
C GLY A 55 -5.24 7.41 0.79
N THR A 56 -6.01 6.76 -0.10
CA THR A 56 -5.62 6.63 -1.52
C THR A 56 -5.31 7.97 -2.21
N ALA A 57 -5.97 9.06 -1.81
CA ALA A 57 -5.71 10.40 -2.34
C ALA A 57 -4.29 10.88 -2.01
N ASP A 58 -3.83 10.69 -0.77
CA ASP A 58 -2.51 11.08 -0.30
C ASP A 58 -1.39 10.28 -0.98
N ALA A 59 -1.72 9.08 -1.48
CA ALA A 59 -0.77 8.24 -2.19
C ALA A 59 -0.31 8.87 -3.51
N PHE A 60 -1.17 9.61 -4.22
CA PHE A 60 -0.84 10.22 -5.52
C PHE A 60 0.02 11.48 -5.40
N THR A 61 -0.01 12.12 -4.24
CA THR A 61 0.78 13.31 -3.92
C THR A 61 2.22 12.99 -3.48
N LEU A 62 2.53 11.71 -3.23
CA LEU A 62 3.85 11.18 -2.84
C LEU A 62 4.49 10.37 -3.97
#